data_AF-A0A7G1ICK9-F1
#
_entry.id   AF-A0A7G1ICK9-F1
#
_cell.length_a   1.000
_cell.length_b   1.000
_cell.length_c   1.000
_cell.angle_alpha   90.00
_cell.angle_beta   90.00
_cell.angle_gamma   90.00
#
_symmetry.space_group_name_H-M   'P 1'
#
loop_
_entity.id
_entity.type
_entity.pdbx_description
1 polymer ?
#
loop_
_entity_poly.entity_id
_entity_poly.type
_entity_poly.pdbx_seq_one_letter_code
_entity_poly.pdbx_strand_id
1 'polypeptide(L)'
;MDAPSGTASSLPATLVTDGQMSPVVLQQILTARRYDRVRLAVLVPAEAPLEARIPLAVELQVEQVVRSSAIGAPITLLRLLYTAGAAATVPADPSLVLEGWHNLLVAPEDPSGPELAAATLDRLTDPLLVARYVAPVVAGVTGLWADIDRTPFDAAAILPGLTIRAVRAFYRQLDSADVEERLRAQLFDSTGRLPLPRADRVPVVFIDDVATATQSMARALWTKHRDVLRGPRLSVGGEGAQRISMGIALRMFLSFMGSALWRAPSAWIASALGSVSSVVATTVQNAVFGRSGSAYDVVAGAEPASWQDLGRSADTLGDALAEPAGGKHLAHQDLSRLWTDFVSVALTLADGGRRSTNLEPVRVGAAVGVVRNCSDVVPSAADRFAAIPGRWRLSPG
;
A
#
# COMPACT_ATOMS: atom_id res chain seq x y z
N MET A 1 12.05 -28.17 55.07
CA MET A 1 12.73 -26.90 54.77
C MET A 1 12.43 -26.67 53.31
N ASP A 2 11.22 -26.17 53.04
CA ASP A 2 10.65 -26.16 51.70
C ASP A 2 10.76 -24.73 51.17
N ALA A 3 11.51 -24.58 50.09
CA ALA A 3 11.63 -23.33 49.37
C ALA A 3 10.24 -22.98 48.78
N PRO A 4 9.72 -21.77 48.97
CA PRO A 4 8.51 -21.36 48.28
C PRO A 4 8.82 -21.26 46.79
N SER A 5 8.18 -22.14 46.01
CA SER A 5 8.09 -22.08 44.56
C SER A 5 7.57 -20.70 44.16
N GLY A 6 8.43 -19.87 43.56
CA GLY A 6 8.07 -18.52 43.12
C GLY A 6 7.02 -18.58 42.01
N THR A 7 5.75 -18.40 42.38
CA THR A 7 4.69 -18.11 41.43
C THR A 7 5.03 -16.78 40.76
N ALA A 8 5.21 -16.79 39.43
CA ALA A 8 5.32 -15.58 38.65
C ALA A 8 4.05 -14.74 38.88
N SER A 9 4.18 -13.67 39.66
CA SER A 9 3.06 -12.78 40.00
C SER A 9 2.58 -12.12 38.71
N SER A 10 1.40 -12.49 38.23
CA SER A 10 0.76 -11.85 37.08
C SER A 10 0.38 -10.42 37.46
N LEU A 11 0.84 -9.44 36.68
CA LEU A 11 0.58 -8.04 36.96
C LEU A 11 -0.59 -7.57 36.07
N PRO A 12 -1.77 -7.27 36.66
CA PRO A 12 -2.89 -6.76 35.90
C PRO A 12 -2.56 -5.37 35.36
N ALA A 13 -2.93 -5.10 34.11
CA ALA A 13 -2.70 -3.83 33.44
C ALA A 13 -3.86 -3.50 32.49
N THR A 14 -3.91 -2.26 32.02
CA THR A 14 -4.81 -1.82 30.96
C THR A 14 -4.00 -1.54 29.71
N LEU A 15 -4.29 -2.23 28.63
CA LEU A 15 -3.72 -1.96 27.31
C LEU A 15 -4.56 -0.88 26.64
N VAL A 16 -3.89 0.18 26.19
CA VAL A 16 -4.49 1.23 25.37
C VAL A 16 -3.86 1.19 23.98
N THR A 17 -4.66 0.91 22.96
CA THR A 17 -4.24 0.86 21.55
C THR A 17 -5.32 1.51 20.71
N ASP A 18 -4.96 2.43 19.81
CA ASP A 18 -5.90 3.15 18.93
C ASP A 18 -7.12 3.75 19.66
N GLY A 19 -6.88 4.26 20.87
CA GLY A 19 -7.91 4.85 21.73
C GLY A 19 -8.84 3.83 22.42
N GLN A 20 -8.67 2.53 22.19
CA GLN A 20 -9.42 1.47 22.84
C GLN A 20 -8.70 0.96 24.08
N MET A 21 -9.44 0.72 25.16
CA MET A 21 -8.90 0.22 26.43
C MET A 21 -9.35 -1.22 26.67
N SER A 22 -8.42 -2.10 27.01
CA SER A 22 -8.75 -3.49 27.38
C SER A 22 -7.95 -3.98 28.59
N PRO A 23 -8.54 -4.79 29.49
CA PRO A 23 -7.82 -5.38 30.60
C PRO A 23 -6.89 -6.50 30.10
N VAL A 24 -5.66 -6.52 30.59
CA VAL A 24 -4.61 -7.46 30.17
C VAL A 24 -3.72 -7.86 31.35
N VAL A 25 -2.88 -8.87 31.14
CA VAL A 25 -1.75 -9.16 32.02
C VAL A 25 -0.49 -8.64 31.37
N LEU A 26 0.27 -7.79 32.06
CA LEU A 26 1.44 -7.08 31.51
C LEU A 26 2.45 -8.04 30.88
N GLN A 27 2.77 -9.13 31.57
CA GLN A 27 3.73 -10.13 31.09
C GLN A 27 3.30 -10.71 29.75
N GLN A 28 2.02 -11.06 29.61
CA GLN A 28 1.50 -11.65 28.37
C GLN A 28 1.69 -10.70 27.19
N ILE A 29 1.45 -9.40 27.38
CA ILE A 29 1.63 -8.38 26.33
C ILE A 29 3.11 -8.21 25.97
N LEU A 30 4.00 -8.21 26.96
CA LEU A 30 5.44 -8.05 26.74
C LEU A 30 6.07 -9.28 26.07
N THR A 31 5.56 -10.49 26.33
CA THR A 31 6.06 -11.74 25.75
C THR A 31 5.37 -12.13 24.43
N ALA A 32 4.17 -11.62 24.15
CA ALA A 32 3.39 -12.01 22.97
C ALA A 32 4.02 -11.57 21.64
N ARG A 33 4.83 -10.51 21.65
CA ARG A 33 5.55 -10.00 20.48
C ARG A 33 6.91 -9.46 20.87
N ARG A 34 7.82 -9.40 19.90
CA ARG A 34 9.11 -8.74 20.09
C ARG A 34 8.92 -7.23 19.98
N TYR A 35 9.38 -6.50 20.98
CA TYR A 35 9.43 -5.05 20.97
C TYR A 35 10.84 -4.59 20.60
N ASP A 36 10.94 -3.59 19.74
CA ASP A 36 12.22 -2.95 19.44
C ASP A 36 12.71 -2.07 20.59
N ARG A 37 11.79 -1.65 21.47
CA ARG A 37 12.05 -0.83 22.65
C ARG A 37 10.89 -0.88 23.63
N VAL A 38 11.18 -0.74 24.92
CA VAL A 38 10.18 -0.54 25.97
C VAL A 38 10.53 0.71 26.79
N ARG A 39 9.54 1.55 27.05
CA ARG A 39 9.69 2.73 27.92
C ARG A 39 8.78 2.54 29.13
N LEU A 40 9.38 2.49 30.32
CA LEU A 40 8.63 2.43 31.58
C LEU A 40 8.59 3.85 32.16
N ALA A 41 7.40 4.42 32.24
CA ALA A 41 7.17 5.75 32.75
C ALA A 41 6.34 5.69 34.04
N VAL A 42 6.83 6.35 35.10
CA VAL A 42 6.11 6.53 36.35
C VAL A 42 5.77 8.00 36.52
N LEU A 43 4.49 8.31 36.71
CA LEU A 43 4.00 9.67 36.95
C LEU A 43 3.97 9.92 38.46
N VAL A 44 4.70 10.92 38.93
CA VAL A 44 4.85 11.23 40.35
C VAL A 44 4.36 12.66 40.62
N PRO A 45 3.27 12.84 41.38
CA PRO A 45 2.87 14.15 41.85
C PRO A 45 3.88 14.66 42.88
N ALA A 46 4.69 15.64 42.49
CA ALA A 46 5.82 16.11 43.30
C ALA A 46 5.39 16.79 44.61
N GLU A 47 4.23 17.42 44.63
CA GLU A 47 3.68 18.08 45.82
C GLU A 47 2.85 17.15 46.71
N ALA A 48 2.49 15.95 46.24
CA ALA A 48 1.73 15.01 47.06
C ALA A 48 2.59 14.47 48.21
N PRO A 49 2.00 14.21 49.39
CA PRO A 49 2.71 13.55 50.47
C PRO A 49 3.16 12.14 50.07
N LEU A 50 4.21 11.63 50.71
CA LEU A 50 4.82 10.34 50.37
C LEU A 50 3.81 9.18 50.39
N GLU A 51 2.84 9.20 51.32
CA GLU A 51 1.83 8.13 51.42
C GLU A 51 0.83 8.12 50.26
N ALA A 52 0.66 9.25 49.57
CA ALA A 52 -0.22 9.37 48.40
C ALA A 52 0.49 9.05 47.08
N ARG A 53 1.82 8.89 47.10
CA ARG A 53 2.61 8.48 45.93
C ARG A 53 2.66 6.96 45.82
N ILE A 54 2.94 6.46 44.62
CA ILE A 54 3.20 5.03 44.41
C ILE A 54 4.42 4.63 45.27
N PRO A 55 4.34 3.56 46.08
CA PRO A 55 5.48 3.11 46.87
C PRO A 55 6.63 2.64 45.98
N LEU A 56 7.87 2.97 46.35
CA LEU A 56 9.08 2.58 45.60
C LEU A 56 9.15 1.07 45.33
N ALA A 57 8.70 0.24 46.28
CA ALA A 57 8.66 -1.21 46.12
C ALA A 57 7.81 -1.66 44.91
N VAL A 58 6.69 -0.96 44.64
CA VAL A 58 5.81 -1.25 43.50
C VAL A 58 6.49 -0.86 42.20
N GLU A 59 7.19 0.28 42.17
CA GLU A 59 7.92 0.73 40.98
C GLU A 59 9.04 -0.24 40.59
N LEU A 60 9.84 -0.67 41.58
CA LEU A 60 10.91 -1.67 41.38
C LEU A 60 10.34 -3.04 40.99
N GLN A 61 9.19 -3.42 41.52
CA GLN A 61 8.50 -4.65 41.12
C GLN A 61 8.08 -4.60 39.65
N VAL A 62 7.47 -3.50 39.20
CA VAL A 62 7.08 -3.33 37.79
C VAL A 62 8.30 -3.28 36.89
N GLU A 63 9.37 -2.58 37.27
CA GLU A 63 10.65 -2.59 36.55
C GLU A 63 11.16 -4.02 36.36
N GLN A 64 11.21 -4.80 37.43
CA GLN A 64 11.71 -6.18 37.38
C GLN A 64 10.84 -7.08 36.48
N VAL A 65 9.52 -6.90 36.51
CA VAL A 65 8.59 -7.61 35.61
C VAL A 65 8.84 -7.22 34.16
N VAL A 66 9.02 -5.93 33.86
CA VAL A 66 9.32 -5.46 32.50
C VAL A 66 10.66 -6.01 32.02
N ARG A 67 11.72 -5.95 32.83
CA ARG A 67 13.05 -6.47 32.48
C ARG A 67 13.06 -7.98 32.24
N SER A 68 12.32 -8.75 33.03
CA SER A 68 12.24 -10.20 32.87
C SER A 68 11.35 -10.63 31.70
N SER A 69 10.39 -9.81 31.29
CA SER A 69 9.44 -10.15 30.21
C SER A 69 9.87 -9.63 28.84
N ALA A 70 10.47 -8.43 28.75
CA ALA A 70 10.87 -7.77 27.50
C ALA A 70 12.30 -8.15 27.06
N ILE A 71 12.55 -9.43 26.85
CA ILE A 71 13.90 -9.96 26.58
C ILE A 71 14.46 -9.38 25.27
N GLY A 72 15.64 -8.77 25.35
CA GLY A 72 16.38 -8.25 24.19
C GLY A 72 15.91 -6.88 23.70
N ALA A 73 14.88 -6.29 24.30
CA ALA A 73 14.47 -4.91 24.01
C ALA A 73 15.24 -3.94 24.93
N PRO A 74 15.80 -2.83 24.41
CA PRO A 74 16.30 -1.75 25.25
C PRO A 74 15.17 -1.16 26.08
N ILE A 75 15.41 -1.00 27.38
CA ILE A 75 14.44 -0.45 28.34
C ILE A 75 14.88 0.94 28.78
N THR A 76 14.01 1.93 28.60
CA THR A 76 14.23 3.31 29.10
C THR A 76 13.34 3.55 30.31
N LEU A 77 13.93 4.01 31.41
CA LEU A 77 13.25 4.24 32.68
C LEU A 77 13.05 5.74 32.90
N LEU A 78 11.80 6.16 33.04
CA LEU A 78 11.39 7.56 33.09
C LEU A 78 10.57 7.79 34.37
N ARG A 79 11.07 8.66 35.25
CA ARG A 79 10.34 9.13 36.43
C ARG A 79 9.90 10.57 36.18
N LEU A 80 8.64 10.76 35.82
CA LEU A 80 8.08 12.07 35.46
C LEU A 80 7.42 12.71 36.68
N LEU A 81 8.10 13.69 37.24
CA LEU A 81 7.61 14.55 38.30
C LEU A 81 6.72 15.64 37.70
N TYR A 82 5.52 15.82 38.22
CA TYR A 82 4.64 16.92 37.81
C TYR A 82 4.13 17.69 39.03
N THR A 83 3.79 18.96 38.79
CA THR A 83 3.23 19.88 39.77
C THR A 83 1.92 20.44 39.24
N ALA A 84 1.08 20.96 40.12
CA ALA A 84 -0.18 21.57 39.73
C ALA A 84 -0.03 23.05 39.31
N GLY A 85 1.14 23.46 38.80
CA GLY A 85 1.48 24.86 38.50
C GLY A 85 2.63 25.37 39.36
N ALA A 86 2.75 26.70 39.50
CA ALA A 86 3.78 27.33 40.32
C ALA A 86 3.70 26.80 41.76
N ALA A 87 4.68 25.97 42.10
CA ALA A 87 4.80 25.41 43.44
C ALA A 87 5.15 26.52 44.43
N ALA A 88 4.53 26.50 45.61
CA ALA A 88 5.15 27.13 46.77
C ALA A 88 6.53 26.49 46.97
N THR A 89 7.51 27.21 47.51
CA THR A 89 8.86 26.66 47.71
C THR A 89 8.80 25.37 48.54
N VAL A 90 8.96 24.21 47.88
CA VAL A 90 8.95 22.89 48.53
C VAL A 90 10.39 22.57 48.96
N PRO A 91 10.63 22.11 50.20
CA PRO A 91 11.95 21.66 50.62
C PRO A 91 12.43 20.50 49.74
N ALA A 92 13.74 20.39 49.56
CA ALA A 92 14.32 19.31 48.78
C ALA A 92 13.93 17.95 49.38
N ASP A 93 13.18 17.17 48.60
CA ASP A 93 12.73 15.83 48.97
C ASP A 93 13.54 14.79 48.17
N PRO A 94 14.50 14.09 48.80
CA PRO A 94 15.34 13.12 48.10
C PRO A 94 14.54 11.92 47.58
N SER A 95 13.32 11.65 48.10
CA SER A 95 12.47 10.56 47.62
C SER A 95 11.90 10.81 46.21
N LEU A 96 12.00 12.05 45.71
CA LEU A 96 11.61 12.39 44.34
C LEU A 96 12.62 11.89 43.30
N VAL A 97 13.84 11.56 43.70
CA VAL A 97 14.91 11.16 42.79
C VAL A 97 15.21 9.68 42.97
N LEU A 98 15.21 8.95 41.85
CA LEU A 98 15.57 7.53 41.82
C LEU A 98 16.83 7.34 40.97
N GLU A 99 17.85 6.73 41.57
CA GLU A 99 19.09 6.40 40.87
C GLU A 99 18.84 5.36 39.78
N GLY A 100 19.50 5.49 38.63
CA GLY A 100 19.28 4.61 37.47
C GLY A 100 18.04 4.93 36.65
N TRP A 101 17.33 6.02 36.95
CA TRP A 101 16.17 6.50 36.22
C TRP A 101 16.40 7.92 35.66
N HIS A 102 15.75 8.24 34.54
CA HIS A 102 15.65 9.65 34.13
C HIS A 102 14.64 10.36 35.04
N ASN A 103 15.13 11.19 35.95
CA ASN A 103 14.30 12.01 36.82
C ASN A 103 13.95 13.32 36.11
N LEU A 104 12.71 13.43 35.64
CA LEU A 104 12.26 14.49 34.75
C LEU A 104 11.17 15.31 35.43
N LEU A 105 11.38 16.62 35.60
CA LEU A 105 10.35 17.54 36.09
C LEU A 105 9.64 18.18 34.90
N VAL A 106 8.34 17.93 34.78
CA VAL A 106 7.48 18.65 33.83
C VAL A 106 7.44 20.11 34.27
N ALA A 107 7.98 21.00 33.42
CA ALA A 107 8.02 22.41 33.71
C ALA A 107 6.57 22.95 33.86
N PRO A 108 6.24 23.65 34.95
CA PRO A 108 4.90 24.22 35.16
C PRO A 108 4.74 25.52 34.38
N GLU A 109 4.91 25.45 33.07
CA GLU A 109 4.87 26.60 32.18
C GLU A 109 3.98 26.30 30.96
N ASP A 110 3.37 27.35 30.40
CA ASP A 110 2.64 27.32 29.14
C ASP A 110 3.48 28.00 28.04
N PRO A 111 4.27 27.22 27.27
CA PRO A 111 5.08 27.76 26.20
C PRO A 111 4.25 27.98 24.94
N SER A 112 4.28 29.20 24.39
CA SER A 112 3.67 29.50 23.09
C SER A 112 4.45 28.90 21.90
N GLY A 113 5.65 28.37 22.14
CA GLY A 113 6.52 27.76 21.13
C GLY A 113 7.85 27.27 21.72
N PRO A 114 8.63 26.48 20.96
CA PRO A 114 9.84 25.82 21.47
C PRO A 114 10.96 26.78 21.87
N GLU A 115 11.00 27.99 21.30
CA GLU A 115 11.98 29.05 21.59
C GLU A 115 11.34 30.33 22.14
N LEU A 116 10.03 30.28 22.40
CA LEU A 116 9.28 31.44 22.88
C LEU A 116 9.27 31.49 24.41
N ALA A 117 9.02 32.69 24.94
CA ALA A 117 8.77 32.86 26.36
C ALA A 117 7.58 31.99 26.78
N ALA A 118 7.71 31.35 27.93
CA ALA A 118 6.66 30.57 28.55
C ALA A 118 6.15 31.33 29.78
N ALA A 119 4.84 31.40 29.93
CA ALA A 119 4.24 31.92 31.16
C ALA A 119 4.24 30.82 32.20
N THR A 120 4.68 31.11 33.43
CA THR A 120 4.50 30.15 34.53
C THR A 120 3.01 29.94 34.77
N LEU A 121 2.60 28.69 34.91
CA LEU A 121 1.22 28.34 35.21
C LEU A 121 0.92 28.74 36.66
N ASP A 122 -0.17 29.48 36.87
CA ASP A 122 -0.73 29.67 38.21
C ASP A 122 -1.12 28.31 38.80
N ARG A 123 -1.26 28.27 40.13
CA ARG A 123 -1.68 27.05 40.83
C ARG A 123 -3.07 26.61 40.38
N LEU A 124 -3.13 25.45 39.75
CA LEU A 124 -4.34 24.78 39.27
C LEU A 124 -4.89 23.86 40.36
N THR A 125 -6.20 23.88 40.55
CA THR A 125 -6.91 23.00 41.49
C THR A 125 -7.67 21.86 40.81
N ASP A 126 -7.98 22.00 39.52
CA ASP A 126 -8.68 20.99 38.73
C ASP A 126 -7.68 19.97 38.15
N PRO A 127 -7.78 18.68 38.50
CA PRO A 127 -6.92 17.63 37.95
C PRO A 127 -6.97 17.52 36.41
N LEU A 128 -8.11 17.83 35.78
CA LEU A 128 -8.23 17.79 34.31
C LEU A 128 -7.44 18.93 33.67
N LEU A 129 -7.41 20.11 34.30
CA LEU A 129 -6.58 21.22 33.84
C LEU A 129 -5.09 20.90 34.02
N VAL A 130 -4.70 20.27 35.13
CA VAL A 130 -3.32 19.78 35.31
C VAL A 130 -2.96 18.79 34.20
N ALA A 131 -3.83 17.80 33.95
CA ALA A 131 -3.63 16.80 32.91
C ALA A 131 -3.50 17.43 31.51
N ARG A 132 -4.25 18.50 31.21
CA ARG A 132 -4.16 19.24 29.94
C ARG A 132 -2.75 19.74 29.64
N TYR A 133 -1.99 20.16 30.64
CA TYR A 133 -0.61 20.65 30.47
C TYR A 133 0.44 19.53 30.61
N VAL A 134 0.20 18.55 31.49
CA VAL A 134 1.15 17.47 31.77
C VAL A 134 1.12 16.38 30.71
N ALA A 135 -0.07 15.98 30.24
CA ALA A 135 -0.22 14.85 29.32
C ALA A 135 0.51 15.05 27.98
N PRO A 136 0.51 16.25 27.35
CA PRO A 136 1.30 16.48 26.13
C PRO A 136 2.81 16.29 26.34
N VAL A 137 3.33 16.69 27.51
CA VAL A 137 4.74 16.49 27.86
C VAL A 137 5.05 15.02 28.09
N VAL A 138 4.19 14.32 28.84
CA VAL A 138 4.30 12.87 29.01
C VAL A 138 4.31 12.19 27.65
N ALA A 139 3.34 12.48 26.79
CA ALA A 139 3.25 11.89 25.46
C ALA A 139 4.49 12.18 24.59
N GLY A 140 5.07 13.38 24.67
CA GLY A 140 6.31 13.70 23.95
C GLY A 140 7.54 12.95 24.48
N VAL A 141 7.66 12.86 25.80
CA VAL A 141 8.80 12.21 26.47
C VAL A 141 8.75 10.69 26.36
N THR A 142 7.55 10.10 26.32
CA THR A 142 7.35 8.65 26.18
C THR A 142 7.13 8.20 24.73
N GLY A 143 6.93 9.13 23.79
CA GLY A 143 6.66 8.81 22.39
C GLY A 143 5.27 8.19 22.17
N LEU A 144 4.24 8.73 22.83
CA LEU A 144 2.84 8.31 22.64
C LEU A 144 2.13 9.09 21.53
N TRP A 145 2.75 10.13 20.98
CA TRP A 145 2.22 10.78 19.78
C TRP A 145 2.33 9.85 18.57
N ALA A 146 1.37 9.95 17.66
CA ALA A 146 1.40 9.20 16.42
C ALA A 146 2.71 9.46 15.65
N ASP A 147 3.23 8.41 15.04
CA ASP A 147 4.44 8.44 14.19
C ASP A 147 5.73 8.90 14.92
N ILE A 148 5.75 8.88 16.26
CA ILE A 148 6.96 9.14 17.07
C ILE A 148 7.53 7.84 17.62
N ASP A 149 8.49 7.26 16.89
CA ASP A 149 9.15 6.02 17.31
C ASP A 149 10.32 6.23 18.27
N ARG A 150 10.86 7.46 18.35
CA ARG A 150 12.07 7.78 19.13
C ARG A 150 11.85 9.00 20.02
N THR A 151 12.42 8.93 21.22
CA THR A 151 12.39 10.02 22.20
C THR A 151 13.82 10.47 22.54
N PRO A 152 14.03 11.71 23.02
CA PRO A 152 15.37 12.18 23.41
C PRO A 152 16.04 11.33 24.48
N PHE A 153 15.27 10.66 25.32
CA PHE A 153 15.77 9.85 26.43
C PHE A 153 16.14 8.43 26.03
N ASP A 154 15.83 8.02 24.81
CA ASP A 154 16.17 6.69 24.31
C ASP A 154 17.67 6.44 24.20
N ALA A 155 18.45 7.51 24.02
CA ALA A 155 19.90 7.50 23.86
C ALA A 155 20.62 8.44 24.84
N ALA A 156 19.90 9.24 25.62
CA ALA A 156 20.51 10.13 26.60
C ALA A 156 21.06 9.31 27.77
N ALA A 157 22.22 9.71 28.29
CA ALA A 157 22.73 9.15 29.53
C ALA A 157 21.84 9.57 30.72
N ILE A 158 21.62 8.65 31.66
CA ILE A 158 21.05 8.95 32.96
C ILE A 158 22.09 9.77 33.74
N LEU A 159 21.66 10.90 34.31
CA LEU A 159 22.55 11.76 35.08
C LEU A 159 22.84 11.12 36.46
N PRO A 160 24.09 11.12 36.94
CA PRO A 160 24.43 10.57 38.24
C PRO A 160 23.94 11.48 39.38
N GLY A 161 23.77 10.89 40.57
CA GLY A 161 23.42 11.61 41.80
C GLY A 161 21.97 12.10 41.88
N LEU A 162 21.72 13.04 42.80
CA LEU A 162 20.39 13.58 43.07
C LEU A 162 20.01 14.70 42.10
N THR A 163 19.97 14.40 40.80
CA THR A 163 19.71 15.39 39.75
C THR A 163 18.32 15.22 39.14
N ILE A 164 17.68 16.36 38.85
CA ILE A 164 16.40 16.44 38.17
C ILE A 164 16.60 17.27 36.91
N ARG A 165 16.07 16.80 35.77
CA ARG A 165 16.07 17.54 34.51
C ARG A 165 14.68 18.12 34.27
N ALA A 166 14.58 19.44 34.12
CA ALA A 166 13.34 20.05 33.66
C ALA A 166 13.07 19.68 32.20
N VAL A 167 11.82 19.34 31.87
CA VAL A 167 11.38 18.98 30.52
C VAL A 167 10.16 19.79 30.12
N ARG A 168 10.20 20.22 28.86
CA ARG A 168 9.08 20.81 28.13
C ARG A 168 8.92 20.06 26.82
N ALA A 169 7.70 19.90 26.34
CA ALA A 169 7.43 19.32 25.04
C ALA A 169 6.61 20.28 24.21
N PHE A 170 6.94 20.35 22.93
CA PHE A 170 6.16 21.05 21.92
C PHE A 170 5.81 20.03 20.84
N TYR A 171 4.51 19.83 20.61
CA TYR A 171 4.01 18.95 19.57
C TYR A 171 3.25 19.79 18.55
N ARG A 172 3.62 19.66 17.27
CA ARG A 172 2.93 20.26 16.15
C ARG A 172 2.74 19.20 15.08
N GLN A 173 1.49 18.84 14.82
CA GLN A 173 1.15 18.02 13.68
C GLN A 173 1.10 18.90 12.43
N LEU A 174 1.95 18.60 11.45
CA LEU A 174 1.92 19.21 10.12
C LEU A 174 1.36 18.15 9.17
N ASP A 175 0.05 18.18 8.95
CA ASP A 175 -0.59 17.28 8.00
C ASP A 175 -0.43 17.83 6.57
N SER A 176 0.40 17.17 5.76
CA SER A 176 0.55 17.47 4.32
C SER A 176 -0.31 16.57 3.43
N ALA A 177 -0.97 15.55 3.97
CA ALA A 177 -1.69 14.54 3.18
C ALA A 177 -2.84 15.19 2.38
N ASP A 178 -3.53 16.14 2.99
CA ASP A 178 -4.59 16.93 2.36
C ASP A 178 -4.08 17.80 1.20
N VAL A 179 -2.85 18.32 1.30
CA VAL A 179 -2.22 19.14 0.25
C VAL A 179 -1.75 18.26 -0.89
N GLU A 180 -1.15 17.11 -0.58
CA GLU A 180 -0.69 16.14 -1.56
C GLU A 180 -1.84 15.50 -2.34
N GLU A 181 -2.96 15.17 -1.69
CA GLU A 181 -4.14 14.62 -2.34
C GLU A 181 -4.79 15.64 -3.29
N ARG A 182 -4.87 16.91 -2.87
CA ARG A 182 -5.37 17.98 -3.75
C ARG A 182 -4.46 18.22 -4.95
N LEU A 183 -3.14 18.16 -4.76
CA LEU A 183 -2.17 18.30 -5.84
C LEU A 183 -2.23 17.11 -6.80
N ARG A 184 -2.35 15.88 -6.27
CA ARG A 184 -2.54 14.66 -7.05
C ARG A 184 -3.81 14.71 -7.88
N ALA A 185 -4.94 15.10 -7.27
CA ALA A 185 -6.21 15.26 -7.96
C ALA A 185 -6.14 16.30 -9.08
N GLN A 186 -5.41 17.41 -8.89
CA GLN A 186 -5.20 18.43 -9.92
C GLN A 186 -4.26 17.99 -11.04
N LEU A 187 -3.22 17.22 -10.73
CA LEU A 187 -2.22 16.77 -11.72
C LEU A 187 -2.73 15.60 -12.58
N PHE A 188 -3.62 14.75 -12.04
CA PHE A 188 -4.16 13.59 -12.75
C PHE A 188 -5.58 13.79 -13.29
N ASP A 189 -6.10 15.02 -13.27
CA ASP A 189 -7.37 15.33 -13.91
C ASP A 189 -7.23 15.22 -15.44
N SER A 190 -7.88 14.19 -16.01
CA SER A 190 -7.95 13.96 -17.46
C SER A 190 -8.67 15.07 -18.24
N THR A 191 -9.42 15.93 -17.55
CA THR A 191 -10.05 17.14 -18.12
C THR A 191 -9.16 18.39 -17.97
N GLY A 192 -8.01 18.24 -17.31
CA GLY A 192 -7.07 19.30 -16.99
C GLY A 192 -6.26 19.80 -18.18
N ARG A 193 -5.74 21.02 -18.04
CA ARG A 193 -4.78 21.62 -18.98
C ARG A 193 -3.37 21.15 -18.64
N LEU A 194 -2.64 20.68 -19.65
CA LEU A 194 -1.23 20.37 -19.52
C LEU A 194 -0.44 21.67 -19.25
N PRO A 195 0.45 21.69 -18.25
CA PRO A 195 1.34 22.82 -18.04
C PRO A 195 2.31 22.93 -19.23
N LEU A 196 2.75 24.15 -19.54
CA LEU A 196 3.73 24.36 -20.59
C LEU A 196 5.09 23.82 -20.12
N PRO A 197 5.66 22.80 -20.79
CA PRO A 197 6.96 22.25 -20.41
C PRO A 197 8.05 23.31 -20.56
N ARG A 198 9.00 23.34 -19.62
CA ARG A 198 10.23 24.12 -19.76
C ARG A 198 11.29 23.25 -20.40
N ALA A 199 11.79 23.67 -21.56
CA ALA A 199 12.96 23.08 -22.20
C ALA A 199 14.10 24.10 -22.23
N ASP A 200 15.28 23.72 -21.75
CA ASP A 200 16.42 24.63 -21.52
C ASP A 200 16.99 25.33 -22.76
N ARG A 201 16.65 24.89 -23.98
CA ARG A 201 17.29 25.36 -25.22
C ARG A 201 16.34 25.70 -26.37
N VAL A 202 15.06 25.36 -26.29
CA VAL A 202 14.10 25.61 -27.38
C VAL A 202 12.79 26.11 -26.79
N PRO A 203 12.23 27.23 -27.27
CA PRO A 203 10.93 27.70 -26.80
C PRO A 203 9.85 26.66 -27.10
N VAL A 204 9.03 26.38 -26.09
CA VAL A 204 7.86 25.50 -26.19
C VAL A 204 6.62 26.37 -26.17
N VAL A 205 5.68 26.14 -27.08
CA VAL A 205 4.44 26.91 -27.21
C VAL A 205 3.25 25.98 -27.38
N PHE A 206 2.07 26.44 -27.00
CA PHE A 206 0.85 25.69 -27.32
C PHE A 206 0.53 25.78 -28.80
N ILE A 207 0.10 24.66 -29.38
CA ILE A 207 -0.41 24.58 -30.75
C ILE A 207 -1.80 25.21 -30.78
N ASP A 208 -2.04 26.12 -31.73
CA ASP A 208 -3.37 26.73 -31.93
C ASP A 208 -4.31 25.79 -32.70
N ASP A 209 -3.85 25.19 -33.81
CA ASP A 209 -4.62 24.21 -34.59
C ASP A 209 -4.28 22.77 -34.17
N VAL A 210 -4.85 22.38 -33.02
CA VAL A 210 -4.65 21.06 -32.41
C VAL A 210 -5.17 19.94 -33.30
N ALA A 211 -6.28 20.16 -34.01
CA ALA A 211 -6.88 19.15 -34.88
C ALA A 211 -5.95 18.78 -36.05
N THR A 212 -5.38 19.77 -36.73
CA THR A 212 -4.44 19.51 -37.84
C THR A 212 -3.15 18.85 -37.35
N ALA A 213 -2.64 19.27 -36.19
CA ALA A 213 -1.41 18.73 -35.61
C ALA A 213 -1.55 17.26 -35.21
N THR A 214 -2.60 16.91 -34.45
CA THR A 214 -2.88 15.53 -34.02
C THR A 214 -3.14 14.62 -35.21
N GLN A 215 -3.90 15.09 -36.20
CA GLN A 215 -4.21 14.31 -37.40
C GLN A 215 -2.98 14.09 -38.30
N SER A 216 -2.08 15.07 -38.36
CA SER A 216 -0.80 14.93 -39.09
C SER A 216 0.12 13.93 -38.41
N MET A 217 0.21 13.97 -37.08
CA MET A 217 0.99 13.01 -36.30
C MET A 217 0.42 11.59 -36.38
N ALA A 218 -0.91 11.45 -36.33
CA ALA A 218 -1.58 10.18 -36.55
C ALA A 218 -1.28 9.63 -37.95
N ARG A 219 -1.37 10.47 -39.01
CA ARG A 219 -0.99 10.07 -40.38
C ARG A 219 0.47 9.63 -40.49
N ALA A 220 1.38 10.30 -39.79
CA ALA A 220 2.79 9.92 -39.75
C ALA A 220 2.99 8.54 -39.09
N LEU A 221 2.32 8.28 -37.96
CA LEU A 221 2.31 6.98 -37.29
C LEU A 221 1.77 5.87 -38.20
N TRP A 222 0.60 6.10 -38.83
CA TRP A 222 0.00 5.17 -39.78
C TRP A 222 0.90 4.88 -40.98
N THR A 223 1.61 5.89 -41.47
CA THR A 223 2.55 5.75 -42.58
C THR A 223 3.79 4.97 -42.17
N LYS A 224 4.34 5.21 -40.97
CA LYS A 224 5.49 4.50 -40.42
C LYS A 224 5.22 3.01 -40.26
N HIS A 225 4.02 2.63 -39.82
CA HIS A 225 3.62 1.24 -39.57
C HIS A 225 2.75 0.62 -40.66
N ARG A 226 2.71 1.25 -41.84
CA ARG A 226 1.87 0.84 -42.99
C ARG A 226 2.05 -0.64 -43.39
N ASP A 227 3.26 -1.17 -43.20
CA ASP A 227 3.63 -2.52 -43.63
C ASP A 227 3.08 -3.59 -42.68
N VAL A 228 2.92 -3.25 -41.40
CA VAL A 228 2.28 -4.13 -40.42
C VAL A 228 0.76 -4.12 -40.63
N LEU A 229 0.20 -2.98 -41.03
CA LEU A 229 -1.26 -2.78 -41.14
C LEU A 229 -1.86 -3.27 -42.46
N ARG A 230 -1.04 -3.44 -43.50
CA ARG A 230 -1.44 -4.05 -44.76
C ARG A 230 -1.16 -5.53 -44.67
N GLY A 231 -2.17 -6.31 -44.28
CA GLY A 231 -2.10 -7.77 -44.35
C GLY A 231 -1.70 -8.24 -45.76
N PRO A 232 -0.94 -9.35 -45.90
CA PRO A 232 -0.60 -9.88 -47.20
C PRO A 232 -1.90 -10.11 -48.00
N ARG A 233 -1.97 -9.57 -49.22
CA ARG A 233 -3.07 -9.90 -50.13
C ARG A 233 -2.92 -11.37 -50.51
N LEU A 234 -3.58 -12.25 -49.78
CA LEU A 234 -3.76 -13.64 -50.20
C LEU A 234 -4.73 -13.61 -51.38
N SER A 235 -4.21 -13.80 -52.59
CA SER A 235 -5.03 -14.32 -53.68
C SER A 235 -5.53 -15.68 -53.22
N VAL A 236 -6.84 -15.80 -52.97
CA VAL A 236 -7.46 -17.10 -52.72
C VAL A 236 -7.29 -17.92 -54.00
N GLY A 237 -6.21 -18.69 -54.07
CA GLY A 237 -6.10 -19.79 -55.01
C GLY A 237 -7.21 -20.77 -54.66
N GLY A 238 -8.24 -20.84 -55.51
CA GLY A 238 -9.31 -21.79 -55.34
C GLY A 238 -8.78 -23.20 -55.56
N GLU A 239 -8.34 -23.86 -54.49
CA GLU A 239 -8.21 -25.32 -54.50
C GLU A 239 -9.61 -25.90 -54.40
N GLY A 240 -10.09 -26.45 -55.52
CA GLY A 240 -11.40 -27.09 -55.62
C GLY A 240 -11.57 -28.17 -54.54
N ALA A 241 -12.72 -28.14 -53.87
CA ALA A 241 -13.09 -29.08 -52.82
C ALA A 241 -12.87 -30.54 -53.30
N GLN A 242 -11.82 -31.19 -52.80
CA GLN A 242 -11.68 -32.63 -52.95
C GLN A 242 -12.83 -33.28 -52.19
N ARG A 243 -13.72 -33.96 -52.92
CA ARG A 243 -14.80 -34.75 -52.34
C ARG A 243 -14.20 -35.92 -51.57
N ILE A 244 -14.09 -35.75 -50.26
CA ILE A 244 -13.80 -36.85 -49.34
C ILE A 244 -15.02 -37.78 -49.37
N SER A 245 -14.83 -39.04 -49.78
CA SER A 245 -15.91 -40.03 -49.80
C SER A 245 -16.23 -40.49 -48.38
N MET A 246 -17.50 -40.86 -48.14
CA MET A 246 -18.05 -41.27 -46.84
C MET A 246 -17.18 -42.33 -46.10
N GLY A 247 -16.48 -43.19 -46.86
CA GLY A 247 -15.61 -44.23 -46.31
C GLY A 247 -14.33 -43.70 -45.63
N ILE A 248 -13.78 -42.56 -46.09
CA ILE A 248 -12.61 -41.94 -45.45
C ILE A 248 -13.02 -41.29 -44.12
N ALA A 249 -14.19 -40.65 -44.08
CA ALA A 249 -14.74 -40.08 -42.85
C ALA A 249 -15.03 -41.16 -41.79
N LEU A 250 -15.59 -42.31 -42.19
CA LEU A 250 -15.86 -43.43 -41.26
C LEU A 250 -14.57 -44.05 -40.71
N ARG A 251 -13.52 -44.18 -41.53
CA ARG A 251 -12.21 -44.69 -41.08
C ARG A 251 -11.52 -43.71 -40.13
N MET A 252 -11.60 -42.41 -40.38
CA MET A 252 -11.08 -41.39 -39.47
C MET A 252 -11.85 -41.37 -38.15
N PHE A 253 -13.18 -41.54 -38.19
CA PHE A 253 -14.02 -41.64 -37.00
C PHE A 253 -13.71 -42.90 -36.16
N LEU A 254 -13.55 -44.07 -36.79
CA LEU A 254 -13.19 -45.31 -36.10
C LEU A 254 -11.75 -45.31 -35.56
N SER A 255 -10.82 -44.64 -36.24
CA SER A 255 -9.46 -44.36 -35.75
C SER A 255 -9.49 -43.50 -34.46
N PHE A 256 -10.36 -42.48 -34.44
CA PHE A 256 -10.58 -41.64 -33.27
C PHE A 256 -11.26 -42.41 -32.12
N MET A 257 -12.25 -43.26 -32.42
CA MET A 257 -12.95 -44.07 -31.40
C MET A 257 -12.04 -45.14 -30.78
N GLY A 258 -11.21 -45.81 -31.59
CA GLY A 258 -10.29 -46.85 -31.11
C GLY A 258 -9.12 -46.30 -30.28
N SER A 259 -8.64 -45.10 -30.60
CA SER A 259 -7.57 -44.44 -29.83
C SER A 259 -8.06 -43.85 -28.50
N ALA A 260 -9.34 -43.52 -28.38
CA ALA A 260 -9.96 -43.08 -27.14
C ALA A 260 -10.28 -44.25 -26.18
N LEU A 261 -10.72 -45.41 -26.70
CA LEU A 261 -11.10 -46.57 -25.88
C LEU A 261 -9.92 -47.38 -25.32
N TRP A 262 -8.76 -47.39 -25.98
CA TRP A 262 -7.61 -48.19 -25.52
C TRP A 262 -6.82 -47.56 -24.35
N ARG A 263 -7.03 -46.27 -24.07
CA ARG A 263 -6.20 -45.50 -23.12
C ARG A 263 -6.80 -45.32 -21.72
N ALA A 264 -7.93 -45.94 -21.39
CA ALA A 264 -8.47 -45.91 -20.02
C ALA A 264 -9.27 -47.19 -19.62
N PRO A 265 -8.62 -48.33 -19.34
CA PRO A 265 -9.31 -49.57 -18.95
C PRO A 265 -9.68 -49.66 -17.45
N SER A 266 -9.25 -48.72 -16.60
CA SER A 266 -9.38 -48.85 -15.14
C SER A 266 -10.56 -48.12 -14.50
N ALA A 267 -11.31 -47.28 -15.24
CA ALA A 267 -12.38 -46.45 -14.67
C ALA A 267 -13.80 -47.06 -14.80
N TRP A 268 -14.01 -48.06 -15.67
CA TRP A 268 -15.35 -48.61 -15.96
C TRP A 268 -15.73 -49.83 -15.11
N ILE A 269 -14.76 -50.52 -14.51
CA ILE A 269 -14.99 -51.70 -13.66
C ILE A 269 -15.40 -51.32 -12.23
N ALA A 270 -15.16 -50.07 -11.79
CA ALA A 270 -15.52 -49.62 -10.45
C ALA A 270 -16.99 -49.17 -10.28
N SER A 271 -17.79 -49.09 -11.36
CA SER A 271 -19.15 -48.51 -11.31
C SER A 271 -20.29 -49.50 -11.59
N ALA A 272 -20.04 -50.82 -11.57
CA ALA A 272 -21.02 -51.84 -11.97
C ALA A 272 -21.39 -52.88 -10.89
N LEU A 273 -21.21 -52.57 -9.60
CA LEU A 273 -21.75 -53.37 -8.49
C LEU A 273 -22.43 -52.46 -7.47
N GLY A 274 -23.78 -52.43 -7.51
CA GLY A 274 -24.62 -51.74 -6.53
C GLY A 274 -25.94 -51.20 -7.09
N SER A 275 -26.81 -52.08 -7.60
CA SER A 275 -28.26 -51.83 -7.70
C SER A 275 -28.91 -52.22 -6.34
N VAL A 276 -30.01 -51.67 -5.80
CA VAL A 276 -31.39 -51.47 -6.29
C VAL A 276 -32.18 -50.63 -5.24
N SER A 277 -33.12 -49.78 -5.70
CA SER A 277 -34.51 -49.57 -5.17
C SER A 277 -35.02 -48.13 -4.87
N SER A 278 -36.17 -47.83 -5.48
CA SER A 278 -37.30 -46.94 -5.10
C SER A 278 -37.30 -45.41 -5.35
N VAL A 279 -38.14 -45.04 -6.34
CA VAL A 279 -39.21 -44.00 -6.39
C VAL A 279 -38.99 -42.58 -5.77
N VAL A 280 -38.74 -41.63 -6.69
CA VAL A 280 -39.22 -40.22 -6.87
C VAL A 280 -39.74 -39.39 -5.66
N ALA A 281 -39.04 -38.29 -5.33
CA ALA A 281 -39.50 -36.89 -5.56
C ALA A 281 -38.64 -35.83 -4.82
N THR A 282 -38.25 -34.79 -5.58
CA THR A 282 -37.97 -33.37 -5.18
C THR A 282 -36.77 -32.99 -4.28
N THR A 283 -35.93 -32.13 -4.88
CA THR A 283 -35.18 -30.97 -4.33
C THR A 283 -34.24 -31.15 -3.12
N VAL A 284 -32.97 -30.80 -3.35
CA VAL A 284 -32.07 -29.89 -2.57
C VAL A 284 -30.63 -30.43 -2.48
N GLN A 285 -29.71 -29.52 -2.82
CA GLN A 285 -28.29 -29.39 -2.47
C GLN A 285 -27.36 -30.63 -2.46
N ASN A 286 -26.37 -30.51 -3.35
CA ASN A 286 -24.94 -30.67 -3.11
C ASN A 286 -24.35 -31.99 -2.57
N ALA A 287 -23.26 -32.30 -3.26
CA ALA A 287 -22.03 -32.89 -2.74
C ALA A 287 -22.05 -34.39 -2.52
N VAL A 288 -21.44 -35.08 -3.49
CA VAL A 288 -20.36 -36.03 -3.22
C VAL A 288 -19.49 -36.06 -4.48
N PHE A 289 -18.19 -35.76 -4.52
CA PHE A 289 -17.18 -35.09 -3.68
C PHE A 289 -16.01 -34.93 -4.70
N GLY A 290 -15.23 -33.86 -4.77
CA GLY A 290 -14.72 -33.05 -3.68
C GLY A 290 -13.35 -33.57 -3.24
N ARG A 291 -12.36 -32.65 -3.22
CA ARG A 291 -10.95 -32.74 -2.77
C ARG A 291 -9.98 -33.41 -3.77
N SER A 292 -8.85 -32.81 -4.17
CA SER A 292 -7.99 -31.82 -3.48
C SER A 292 -6.93 -31.20 -4.40
N GLY A 293 -6.57 -29.91 -4.15
CA GLY A 293 -5.28 -29.28 -4.51
C GLY A 293 -5.33 -28.22 -5.64
N SER A 294 -5.80 -26.98 -5.41
CA SER A 294 -5.05 -25.81 -4.87
C SER A 294 -3.80 -25.38 -5.66
N ALA A 295 -3.85 -24.19 -6.25
CA ALA A 295 -2.82 -23.15 -6.03
C ALA A 295 -3.44 -21.75 -6.25
N TYR A 296 -3.41 -20.96 -5.18
CA TYR A 296 -3.91 -19.59 -4.95
C TYR A 296 -3.09 -18.57 -5.80
N ASP A 297 -3.43 -17.28 -5.94
CA ASP A 297 -3.75 -16.36 -4.85
C ASP A 297 -4.42 -15.06 -5.32
N VAL A 298 -5.36 -14.61 -4.50
CA VAL A 298 -5.95 -13.27 -4.52
C VAL A 298 -5.13 -12.46 -3.53
N VAL A 299 -4.19 -11.66 -4.02
CA VAL A 299 -3.52 -10.68 -3.15
C VAL A 299 -4.45 -9.47 -3.00
N ALA A 300 -5.24 -9.51 -1.93
CA ALA A 300 -5.62 -8.31 -1.22
C ALA A 300 -4.38 -7.80 -0.48
N GLY A 301 -3.71 -6.80 -1.05
CA GLY A 301 -2.53 -6.17 -0.46
C GLY A 301 -2.09 -5.00 -1.33
N ALA A 302 -2.38 -3.79 -0.87
CA ALA A 302 -1.87 -2.56 -1.45
C ALA A 302 -0.39 -2.41 -1.07
N GLU A 303 0.50 -2.88 -1.94
CA GLU A 303 1.85 -2.36 -2.10
C GLU A 303 2.11 -2.06 -3.58
N PRO A 304 2.92 -1.03 -3.90
CA PRO A 304 3.07 -0.54 -5.26
C PRO A 304 3.81 -1.57 -6.11
N ALA A 305 3.07 -2.28 -6.96
CA ALA A 305 3.63 -3.19 -7.94
C ALA A 305 4.58 -2.42 -8.89
N SER A 306 5.80 -2.92 -9.04
CA SER A 306 6.78 -2.35 -9.94
C SER A 306 6.31 -2.55 -11.39
N TRP A 307 6.48 -1.54 -12.25
CA TRP A 307 6.06 -1.56 -13.66
C TRP A 307 6.63 -2.74 -14.46
N GLN A 308 7.70 -3.37 -13.97
CA GLN A 308 8.34 -4.53 -14.61
C GLN A 308 7.58 -5.84 -14.36
N ASP A 309 6.77 -5.92 -13.30
CA ASP A 309 5.98 -7.12 -12.96
C ASP A 309 4.69 -7.17 -13.79
N LEU A 310 4.08 -6.01 -14.09
CA LEU A 310 2.95 -5.89 -15.01
C LEU A 310 3.29 -6.34 -16.44
N GLY A 311 4.51 -6.03 -16.92
CA GLY A 311 4.98 -6.48 -18.23
C GLY A 311 5.12 -8.00 -18.32
N ARG A 312 5.72 -8.63 -17.29
CA ARG A 312 5.88 -10.09 -17.23
C ARG A 312 4.54 -10.83 -17.13
N SER A 313 3.57 -10.28 -16.39
CA SER A 313 2.22 -10.87 -16.31
C SER A 313 1.46 -10.79 -17.64
N ALA A 314 1.66 -9.73 -18.42
CA ALA A 314 1.05 -9.59 -19.74
C ALA A 314 1.62 -10.59 -20.76
N ASP A 315 2.94 -10.82 -20.74
CA ASP A 315 3.59 -11.82 -21.61
C ASP A 315 3.10 -13.24 -21.29
N THR A 316 2.97 -13.58 -20.00
CA THR A 316 2.46 -14.91 -19.58
C THR A 316 0.98 -15.13 -19.94
N LEU A 317 0.18 -14.07 -19.97
CA LEU A 317 -1.22 -14.13 -20.45
C LEU A 317 -1.28 -14.25 -21.97
N GLY A 318 -0.36 -13.60 -22.69
CA GLY A 318 -0.21 -13.72 -24.14
C GLY A 318 0.14 -15.14 -24.58
N ASP A 319 1.06 -15.79 -23.86
CA ASP A 319 1.46 -17.17 -24.12
C ASP A 319 0.36 -18.18 -23.77
N ALA A 320 -0.37 -17.96 -22.66
CA ALA A 320 -1.49 -18.84 -22.27
C ALA A 320 -2.68 -18.76 -23.24
N LEU A 321 -2.85 -17.65 -23.95
CA LEU A 321 -3.86 -17.48 -25.00
C LEU A 321 -3.41 -18.02 -26.37
N ALA A 322 -2.14 -18.39 -26.52
CA ALA A 322 -1.54 -18.85 -27.78
C ALA A 322 -1.51 -20.39 -27.97
N GLU A 323 -1.89 -21.20 -26.97
CA GLU A 323 -2.01 -22.66 -27.14
C GLU A 323 -3.29 -23.06 -27.91
N PRO A 324 -3.20 -23.76 -29.07
CA PRO A 324 -4.35 -23.97 -29.94
C PRO A 324 -5.04 -25.33 -29.75
N ALA A 325 -6.33 -25.29 -29.40
CA ALA A 325 -7.27 -26.34 -29.79
C ALA A 325 -7.65 -26.16 -31.28
N GLY A 326 -6.86 -26.75 -32.18
CA GLY A 326 -7.22 -27.07 -33.57
C GLY A 326 -7.95 -25.99 -34.39
N GLY A 327 -7.21 -25.05 -34.98
CA GLY A 327 -7.74 -24.10 -35.96
C GLY A 327 -6.62 -23.40 -36.73
N LYS A 328 -6.83 -23.16 -38.03
CA LYS A 328 -5.85 -22.57 -38.97
C LYS A 328 -5.16 -21.34 -38.39
N HIS A 329 -3.83 -21.29 -38.52
CA HIS A 329 -3.01 -20.17 -38.05
C HIS A 329 -3.43 -18.88 -38.76
N LEU A 330 -4.16 -18.01 -38.06
CA LEU A 330 -4.17 -16.59 -38.38
C LEU A 330 -2.84 -16.08 -37.86
N ALA A 331 -1.94 -15.67 -38.76
CA ALA A 331 -0.69 -15.03 -38.36
C ALA A 331 -1.04 -13.79 -37.51
N HIS A 332 -0.84 -13.88 -36.20
CA HIS A 332 -0.92 -12.72 -35.32
C HIS A 332 0.23 -11.81 -35.71
N GLN A 333 -0.09 -10.67 -36.31
CA GLN A 333 0.91 -9.65 -36.59
C GLN A 333 1.30 -9.00 -35.26
N ASP A 334 2.60 -8.98 -34.95
CA ASP A 334 3.12 -8.30 -33.77
C ASP A 334 2.92 -6.77 -33.90
N LEU A 335 2.00 -6.22 -33.09
CA LEU A 335 1.67 -4.81 -33.04
C LEU A 335 2.42 -4.05 -31.93
N SER A 336 3.32 -4.71 -31.20
CA SER A 336 3.99 -4.12 -30.01
C SER A 336 4.74 -2.84 -30.37
N ARG A 337 5.42 -2.82 -31.53
CA ARG A 337 6.12 -1.63 -32.02
C ARG A 337 5.20 -0.48 -32.38
N LEU A 338 4.02 -0.77 -32.94
CA LEU A 338 3.00 0.23 -33.23
C LEU A 338 2.50 0.86 -31.94
N TRP A 339 2.21 0.05 -30.91
CA TRP A 339 1.74 0.54 -29.61
C TRP A 339 2.79 1.38 -28.88
N THR A 340 4.05 0.96 -28.87
CA THR A 340 5.14 1.74 -28.27
C THR A 340 5.33 3.09 -28.97
N ASP A 341 5.26 3.12 -30.30
CA ASP A 341 5.35 4.37 -31.05
C ASP A 341 4.11 5.25 -30.88
N PHE A 342 2.92 4.66 -30.74
CA PHE A 342 1.69 5.39 -30.42
C PHE A 342 1.80 6.12 -29.07
N VAL A 343 2.24 5.42 -28.01
CA VAL A 343 2.47 6.03 -26.68
C VAL A 343 3.56 7.11 -26.76
N SER A 344 4.63 6.83 -27.49
CA SER A 344 5.72 7.80 -27.69
C SER A 344 5.25 9.07 -28.39
N VAL A 345 4.38 8.95 -29.40
CA VAL A 345 3.75 10.05 -30.11
C VAL A 345 2.82 10.86 -29.20
N ALA A 346 2.00 10.19 -28.39
CA ALA A 346 1.12 10.83 -27.42
C ALA A 346 1.91 11.69 -26.43
N LEU A 347 2.97 11.13 -25.84
CA LEU A 347 3.85 11.87 -24.93
C LEU A 347 4.58 13.03 -25.64
N THR A 348 4.97 12.83 -26.91
CA THR A 348 5.60 13.88 -27.73
C THR A 348 4.65 15.04 -28.00
N LEU A 349 3.35 14.80 -28.19
CA LEU A 349 2.35 15.86 -28.31
C LEU A 349 2.13 16.59 -26.98
N ALA A 350 2.25 15.89 -25.85
CA ALA A 350 2.07 16.47 -24.53
C ALA A 350 3.24 17.37 -24.10
N ASP A 351 4.49 16.99 -24.40
CA ASP A 351 5.66 17.69 -23.87
C ASP A 351 6.73 18.10 -24.88
N GLY A 352 6.58 17.73 -26.16
CA GLY A 352 7.50 18.10 -27.22
C GLY A 352 8.83 17.32 -27.23
N GLY A 353 8.96 16.27 -26.41
CA GLY A 353 10.17 15.44 -26.35
C GLY A 353 10.35 14.54 -27.57
N ARG A 354 11.58 14.39 -28.05
CA ARG A 354 11.92 13.49 -29.17
C ARG A 354 12.11 12.06 -28.66
N ARG A 355 11.15 11.18 -28.98
CA ARG A 355 11.15 9.79 -28.48
C ARG A 355 11.28 8.73 -29.57
N SER A 356 10.90 9.05 -30.81
CA SER A 356 10.88 8.07 -31.89
C SER A 356 11.36 8.69 -33.21
N THR A 357 12.21 7.96 -33.91
CA THR A 357 12.72 8.36 -35.21
C THR A 357 11.58 8.44 -36.23
N ASN A 358 11.60 9.48 -37.06
CA ASN A 358 10.57 9.82 -38.05
C ASN A 358 9.19 10.21 -37.45
N LEU A 359 9.12 10.46 -36.14
CA LEU A 359 7.95 10.99 -35.44
C LEU A 359 8.39 12.20 -34.61
N GLU A 360 8.89 13.21 -35.32
CA GLU A 360 9.44 14.43 -34.71
C GLU A 360 8.34 15.32 -34.11
N PRO A 361 8.64 16.07 -33.03
CA PRO A 361 7.71 17.02 -32.43
C PRO A 361 7.17 18.03 -33.45
N VAL A 362 5.90 18.40 -33.29
CA VAL A 362 5.26 19.42 -34.12
C VAL A 362 5.99 20.76 -33.94
N ARG A 363 6.20 21.49 -35.03
CA ARG A 363 6.92 22.77 -35.02
C ARG A 363 5.95 23.93 -35.26
N VAL A 364 6.06 24.96 -34.42
CA VAL A 364 5.33 26.23 -34.59
C VAL A 364 6.39 27.31 -34.82
N GLY A 365 6.67 27.60 -36.09
CA GLY A 365 7.82 28.42 -36.47
C GLY A 365 9.14 27.83 -35.98
N ALA A 366 9.87 28.58 -35.14
CA ALA A 366 11.11 28.13 -34.51
C ALA A 366 10.91 27.39 -33.17
N ALA A 367 9.68 27.31 -32.65
CA ALA A 367 9.32 26.69 -31.38
C ALA A 367 8.85 25.23 -31.56
N VAL A 368 8.91 24.46 -30.47
CA VAL A 368 8.23 23.15 -30.38
C VAL A 368 6.80 23.38 -29.93
N GLY A 369 5.85 22.80 -30.66
CA GLY A 369 4.43 22.84 -30.34
C GLY A 369 4.03 21.69 -29.41
N VAL A 370 3.28 22.02 -28.37
CA VAL A 370 2.62 21.06 -27.48
C VAL A 370 1.12 21.31 -27.43
N VAL A 371 0.35 20.28 -27.14
CA VAL A 371 -1.10 20.40 -26.94
C VAL A 371 -1.42 20.99 -25.56
N ARG A 372 -2.59 21.61 -25.44
CA ARG A 372 -3.00 22.29 -24.21
C ARG A 372 -3.81 21.41 -23.27
N ASN A 373 -4.60 20.46 -23.79
CA ASN A 373 -5.50 19.65 -22.99
C ASN A 373 -5.13 18.16 -23.10
N CYS A 374 -5.28 17.41 -22.01
CA CYS A 374 -5.03 15.97 -22.00
C CYS A 374 -5.93 15.20 -22.98
N SER A 375 -7.18 15.63 -23.13
CA SER A 375 -8.18 15.05 -24.05
C SER A 375 -7.76 15.12 -25.53
N ASP A 376 -6.88 16.04 -25.89
CA ASP A 376 -6.38 16.19 -27.25
C ASP A 376 -5.25 15.20 -27.59
N VAL A 377 -4.73 14.50 -26.57
CA VAL A 377 -3.65 13.50 -26.69
C VAL A 377 -4.21 12.09 -26.59
N VAL A 378 -5.05 11.86 -25.59
CA VAL A 378 -5.63 10.55 -25.30
C VAL A 378 -7.14 10.71 -25.20
N PRO A 379 -7.93 9.88 -25.91
CA PRO A 379 -9.39 9.91 -25.80
C PRO A 379 -9.82 9.66 -24.35
N SER A 380 -10.88 10.35 -23.93
CA SER A 380 -11.42 10.17 -22.58
C SER A 380 -12.11 8.80 -22.44
N ALA A 381 -12.36 8.35 -21.21
CA ALA A 381 -13.14 7.13 -20.98
C ALA A 381 -14.57 7.19 -21.59
N ALA A 382 -15.08 8.41 -21.83
CA ALA A 382 -16.36 8.64 -22.49
C ALA A 382 -16.31 8.37 -24.02
N ASP A 383 -15.13 8.45 -24.63
CA ASP A 383 -14.91 8.23 -26.07
C ASP A 383 -14.63 6.75 -26.41
N ARG A 384 -14.91 5.84 -25.47
CA ARG A 384 -14.72 4.41 -25.68
C ARG A 384 -15.51 3.92 -26.90
N PHE A 385 -14.88 3.09 -27.73
CA PHE A 385 -15.56 2.42 -28.83
C PHE A 385 -16.69 1.52 -28.27
N ALA A 386 -17.94 1.95 -28.46
CA ALA A 386 -19.11 1.16 -28.04
C ALA A 386 -19.53 0.11 -29.09
N ALA A 387 -19.13 0.28 -30.36
CA ALA A 387 -19.40 -0.67 -31.44
C ALA A 387 -18.39 -0.51 -32.59
N ILE A 388 -18.05 -1.62 -33.25
CA ILE A 388 -17.34 -1.60 -34.54
C ILE A 388 -18.41 -1.45 -35.64
N PRO A 389 -18.35 -0.43 -36.52
CA PRO A 389 -19.34 -0.26 -37.58
C PRO A 389 -19.32 -1.45 -38.54
N GLY A 390 -20.29 -2.35 -38.40
CA GLY A 390 -20.48 -3.48 -39.31
C GLY A 390 -21.15 -3.01 -40.59
N ARG A 391 -20.38 -2.65 -41.62
CA ARG A 391 -20.78 -2.69 -43.05
C ARG A 391 -19.58 -2.44 -43.97
N TRP A 392 -18.84 -3.50 -44.27
CA TRP A 392 -17.99 -3.54 -45.46
C TRP A 392 -18.89 -3.88 -46.65
N ARG A 393 -19.29 -2.89 -47.46
CA ARG A 393 -19.89 -3.16 -48.78
C ARG A 393 -18.76 -3.53 -49.73
N LEU A 394 -18.64 -4.81 -50.07
CA LEU A 394 -17.95 -5.22 -51.28
C LEU A 394 -18.77 -4.69 -52.46
N SER A 395 -18.19 -3.78 -53.23
CA SER A 395 -18.75 -3.40 -54.53
C SER A 395 -18.35 -4.48 -55.54
N PRO A 396 -19.28 -5.11 -56.26
CA PRO A 396 -18.94 -5.86 -57.46
C PRO A 396 -18.72 -4.85 -58.59
N GLY A 397 -17.54 -4.90 -59.20
CA GLY A 397 -17.12 -4.08 -60.34
C GLY A 397 -15.73 -4.50 -60.76
#